data_AF-A0A7T5R8U9-F1
#
_entry.id   AF-A0A7T5R8U9-F1
#
_cell.length_a   1.000
_cell.length_b   1.000
_cell.length_c   1.000
_cell.angle_alpha   90.00
_cell.angle_beta   90.00
_cell.angle_gamma   90.00
#
_symmetry.space_group_name_H-M   'P 1'
#
loop_
_entity.id
_entity.type
_entity.pdbx_description
1 polymer ?
#
loop_
_entity_poly.entity_id
_entity_poly.type
_entity_poly.pdbx_seq_one_letter_code
_entity_poly.pdbx_strand_id
1 'polypeptide(L)'
;MKQERISVAVLAALLTTVAFWLFKFLSVSTKAAAIVPISLQGGLLSSTGPSLPALAVSAISMLLVMAVPFVFLSLALAAVAVYGLIAPTDRTTGMAAVAVGSLVGVALVGLSYETIIVAAGAAASAYFVHGSVVDAYRKETKWKNYKGVSHAVGRGLIVLNVFIAAASLAMVAANIDDYEALASAEIQKGSQSVFSEDLTDEQVVALMAPSVRERYDALSDEQKQQFLTDYRALLKETTAEQPRLTDSLERLITTYLYATPLVVFGTLESLRSLLLVHIAGLAAVPVLRRRERFGLKIDG
;
A
#
# COMPACT_ATOMS: atom_id res chain seq x y z
N MET A 1 -19.63 20.86 -28.25
CA MET A 1 -18.98 21.27 -26.98
C MET A 1 -19.69 20.78 -25.72
N LYS A 2 -21.01 21.00 -25.52
CA LYS A 2 -21.71 20.55 -24.30
C LYS A 2 -21.68 19.03 -24.11
N GLN A 3 -21.90 18.26 -25.19
CA GLN A 3 -21.87 16.80 -25.16
C GLN A 3 -20.49 16.23 -24.80
N GLU A 4 -19.41 16.78 -25.36
CA GLU A 4 -18.03 16.38 -25.04
C GLU A 4 -17.68 16.61 -23.56
N ARG A 5 -18.08 17.77 -22.99
CA ARG A 5 -17.88 18.10 -21.57
C ARG A 5 -18.55 17.07 -20.67
N ILE A 6 -19.79 16.71 -20.99
CA ILE A 6 -20.56 15.70 -20.24
C ILE A 6 -19.89 14.33 -20.37
N SER A 7 -19.49 13.91 -21.57
CA SER A 7 -18.83 12.61 -21.77
C SER A 7 -17.54 12.47 -20.96
N VAL A 8 -16.70 13.51 -20.90
CA VAL A 8 -15.45 13.48 -20.14
C VAL A 8 -15.70 13.47 -18.63
N ALA A 9 -16.68 14.24 -18.14
CA ALA A 9 -17.07 14.21 -16.74
C ALA A 9 -17.67 12.85 -16.32
N VAL A 10 -18.52 12.26 -17.16
CA VAL A 10 -19.06 10.91 -16.93
C VAL A 10 -17.96 9.86 -16.93
N LEU A 11 -16.98 9.97 -17.84
CA LEU A 11 -15.82 9.08 -17.85
C LEU A 11 -15.02 9.19 -16.55
N ALA A 12 -14.75 10.40 -16.07
CA ALA A 12 -14.07 10.60 -14.79
C ALA A 12 -14.85 9.93 -13.63
N ALA A 13 -16.17 10.15 -13.56
CA ALA A 13 -17.01 9.53 -12.53
C ALA A 13 -16.97 8.00 -12.60
N LEU A 14 -17.12 7.40 -13.79
CA LEU A 14 -17.08 5.94 -13.99
C LEU A 14 -15.72 5.36 -13.58
N LEU A 15 -14.62 5.96 -14.02
CA LEU A 15 -13.28 5.51 -13.67
C LEU A 15 -13.01 5.60 -12.16
N THR A 16 -13.49 6.67 -11.51
CA THR A 16 -13.41 6.78 -10.05
C THR A 16 -14.26 5.72 -9.35
N THR A 17 -15.48 5.46 -9.81
CA THR A 17 -16.33 4.39 -9.25
C THR A 17 -15.65 3.03 -9.36
N VAL A 18 -15.05 2.72 -10.51
CA VAL A 18 -14.31 1.46 -10.72
C VAL A 18 -13.08 1.40 -9.80
N ALA A 19 -12.32 2.49 -9.66
CA ALA A 19 -11.19 2.54 -8.74
C ALA A 19 -11.61 2.20 -7.30
N PHE A 20 -12.68 2.84 -6.80
CA PHE A 20 -13.19 2.57 -5.46
C PHE A 20 -13.76 1.16 -5.31
N TRP A 21 -14.49 0.65 -6.31
CA TRP A 21 -14.94 -0.74 -6.30
C TRP A 21 -13.77 -1.73 -6.21
N LEU A 22 -12.67 -1.45 -6.92
CA LEU A 22 -11.44 -2.25 -6.82
C LEU A 22 -10.72 -2.09 -5.47
N PHE A 23 -10.85 -0.94 -4.79
CA PHE A 23 -10.38 -0.82 -3.41
C PHE A 23 -11.08 -1.81 -2.46
N LYS A 24 -12.31 -2.25 -2.74
CA LYS A 24 -12.95 -3.33 -1.96
C LYS A 24 -12.17 -4.63 -2.05
N PHE A 25 -11.82 -5.06 -3.27
CA PHE A 25 -11.02 -6.26 -3.51
C PHE A 25 -9.62 -6.14 -2.91
N LEU A 26 -9.06 -4.93 -2.93
CA LEU A 26 -7.84 -4.65 -2.20
C LEU A 26 -8.06 -4.72 -0.69
N SER A 27 -9.11 -4.16 -0.08
CA SER A 27 -9.29 -4.14 1.38
C SER A 27 -9.37 -5.55 1.99
N VAL A 28 -10.03 -6.49 1.29
CA VAL A 28 -10.04 -7.93 1.61
C VAL A 28 -8.62 -8.51 1.53
N SER A 29 -7.81 -8.03 0.60
CA SER A 29 -6.39 -8.36 0.46
C SER A 29 -5.45 -7.54 1.38
N THR A 30 -5.90 -6.40 1.93
CA THR A 30 -5.07 -5.44 2.69
C THR A 30 -5.04 -5.79 4.16
N LYS A 31 -6.11 -6.40 4.70
CA LYS A 31 -6.04 -7.09 5.99
C LYS A 31 -4.99 -8.22 5.95
N ALA A 32 -4.85 -8.91 4.82
CA ALA A 32 -3.74 -9.83 4.59
C ALA A 32 -2.40 -9.08 4.39
N ALA A 33 -2.38 -7.95 3.67
CA ALA A 33 -1.17 -7.17 3.42
C ALA A 33 -0.62 -6.41 4.64
N ALA A 34 -1.43 -6.07 5.63
CA ALA A 34 -0.95 -5.52 6.91
C ALA A 34 -0.18 -6.57 7.72
N ILE A 35 -0.53 -7.86 7.52
CA ILE A 35 0.18 -8.99 8.10
C ILE A 35 1.44 -9.31 7.26
N VAL A 36 1.52 -8.95 5.98
CA VAL A 36 2.67 -9.27 5.11
C VAL A 36 4.02 -8.75 5.62
N PRO A 37 4.19 -7.49 6.08
CA PRO A 37 5.43 -7.07 6.73
C PRO A 37 5.77 -7.90 7.97
N ILE A 38 4.76 -8.29 8.75
CA ILE A 38 4.89 -9.12 9.95
C ILE A 38 5.28 -10.56 9.56
N SER A 39 4.67 -11.13 8.53
CA SER A 39 4.96 -12.48 8.00
C SER A 39 6.29 -12.55 7.25
N LEU A 40 6.68 -11.50 6.53
CA LEU A 40 7.99 -11.38 5.87
C LEU A 40 9.12 -11.38 6.91
N GLN A 41 8.90 -10.74 8.06
CA GLN A 41 9.85 -10.72 9.16
C GLN A 41 9.85 -12.03 9.94
N GLY A 42 8.68 -12.64 10.20
CA GLY A 42 8.60 -14.00 10.74
C GLY A 42 9.35 -15.02 9.85
N GLY A 43 9.24 -14.86 8.53
CA GLY A 43 9.99 -15.66 7.55
C GLY A 43 11.50 -15.40 7.53
N LEU A 44 11.94 -14.15 7.74
CA LEU A 44 13.37 -13.78 7.85
C LEU A 44 14.02 -14.23 9.16
N LEU A 45 13.23 -14.30 10.23
CA LEU A 45 13.66 -14.79 11.55
C LEU A 45 13.62 -16.32 11.65
N SER A 46 12.82 -16.99 10.82
CA SER A 46 12.83 -18.45 10.70
C SER A 46 13.95 -18.92 9.77
N SER A 47 14.82 -19.82 10.24
CA SER A 47 15.87 -20.48 9.45
C SER A 47 15.35 -21.35 8.29
N THR A 48 14.02 -21.47 8.16
CA THR A 48 13.27 -22.24 7.16
C THR A 48 12.48 -21.36 6.18
N GLY A 49 12.71 -20.04 6.20
CA GLY A 49 11.98 -19.08 5.38
C GLY A 49 12.13 -19.30 3.86
N PRO A 50 11.12 -18.92 3.06
CA PRO A 50 11.20 -18.98 1.59
C PRO A 50 12.42 -18.20 1.08
N SER A 51 13.03 -18.70 0.01
CA SER A 51 14.22 -18.07 -0.58
C SER A 51 13.94 -16.61 -0.97
N LEU A 52 14.93 -15.74 -0.79
CA LEU A 52 14.90 -14.32 -1.18
C LEU A 52 14.24 -14.05 -2.56
N PRO A 53 14.46 -14.86 -3.60
CA PRO A 53 13.78 -14.70 -4.90
C PRO A 53 12.26 -14.94 -4.83
N ALA A 54 11.79 -15.93 -4.07
CA ALA A 54 10.37 -16.23 -3.93
C ALA A 54 9.63 -15.12 -3.16
N LEU A 55 10.29 -14.56 -2.14
CA LEU A 55 9.79 -13.38 -1.41
C LEU A 55 9.68 -12.15 -2.31
N ALA A 56 10.70 -11.90 -3.13
CA ALA A 56 10.71 -10.77 -4.06
C ALA A 56 9.59 -10.88 -5.12
N VAL A 57 9.36 -12.07 -5.68
CA VAL A 57 8.29 -12.31 -6.66
C VAL A 57 6.91 -12.07 -6.04
N SER A 58 6.67 -12.59 -4.83
CA SER A 58 5.42 -12.37 -4.09
C SER A 58 5.16 -10.88 -3.82
N ALA A 59 6.20 -10.15 -3.38
CA ALA A 59 6.11 -8.71 -3.13
C ALA A 59 5.80 -7.91 -4.41
N ILE A 60 6.43 -8.25 -5.55
CA ILE A 60 6.17 -7.59 -6.83
C ILE A 60 4.74 -7.88 -7.33
N SER A 61 4.28 -9.12 -7.23
CA SER A 61 2.92 -9.49 -7.61
C SER A 61 1.88 -8.75 -6.77
N MET A 62 2.10 -8.62 -5.45
CA MET A 62 1.23 -7.82 -4.59
C MET A 62 1.25 -6.34 -4.95
N LEU A 63 2.42 -5.76 -5.22
CA LEU A 63 2.55 -4.36 -5.64
C LEU A 63 1.78 -4.07 -6.94
N LEU A 64 1.83 -4.99 -7.91
CA LEU A 64 1.08 -4.85 -9.17
C LEU A 64 -0.43 -4.90 -8.95
N VAL A 65 -0.92 -5.81 -8.10
CA VAL A 65 -2.35 -5.89 -7.74
C VAL A 65 -2.78 -4.62 -7.01
N MET A 66 -1.97 -4.13 -6.07
CA MET A 66 -2.24 -2.88 -5.35
C MET A 66 -2.25 -1.65 -6.27
N ALA A 67 -1.50 -1.66 -7.37
CA ALA A 67 -1.44 -0.55 -8.31
C ALA A 67 -2.72 -0.37 -9.15
N VAL A 68 -3.53 -1.43 -9.35
CA VAL A 68 -4.65 -1.42 -10.30
C VAL A 68 -5.67 -0.30 -10.03
N PRO A 69 -6.20 -0.11 -8.80
CA PRO A 69 -7.14 0.99 -8.54
C PRO A 69 -6.53 2.37 -8.81
N PHE A 70 -5.24 2.53 -8.54
CA PHE A 70 -4.53 3.78 -8.79
C PHE A 70 -4.35 4.06 -10.28
N VAL A 71 -4.28 3.04 -11.13
CA VAL A 71 -4.31 3.20 -12.58
C VAL A 71 -5.65 3.83 -13.00
N PHE A 72 -6.78 3.28 -12.56
CA PHE A 72 -8.11 3.83 -12.87
C PHE A 72 -8.28 5.25 -12.34
N LEU A 73 -7.79 5.52 -11.13
CA LEU A 73 -7.88 6.84 -10.54
C LEU A 73 -6.96 7.84 -11.25
N SER A 74 -5.78 7.43 -11.69
CA SER A 74 -4.89 8.25 -12.53
C SER A 74 -5.53 8.58 -13.89
N LEU A 75 -6.24 7.62 -14.50
CA LEU A 75 -7.02 7.85 -15.72
C LEU A 75 -8.21 8.79 -15.48
N ALA A 76 -8.89 8.69 -14.33
CA ALA A 76 -9.95 9.61 -13.94
C ALA A 76 -9.43 11.04 -13.82
N LEU A 77 -8.27 11.22 -13.17
CA LEU A 77 -7.59 12.51 -13.07
C LEU A 77 -7.12 13.02 -14.44
N ALA A 78 -6.69 12.15 -15.35
CA ALA A 78 -6.39 12.53 -16.73
C ALA A 78 -7.63 13.05 -17.47
N ALA A 79 -8.79 12.41 -17.26
CA ALA A 79 -10.07 12.90 -17.79
C ALA A 79 -10.43 14.27 -17.19
N VAL A 80 -10.21 14.49 -15.89
CA VAL A 80 -10.39 15.83 -15.26
C VAL A 80 -9.43 16.87 -15.85
N ALA A 81 -8.18 16.50 -16.12
CA ALA A 81 -7.22 17.40 -16.76
C ALA A 81 -7.69 17.80 -18.17
N VAL A 82 -8.15 16.82 -18.97
CA VAL A 82 -8.74 17.08 -20.29
C VAL A 82 -9.99 17.95 -20.17
N TYR A 83 -10.84 17.70 -19.18
CA TYR A 83 -12.02 18.53 -18.90
C TYR A 83 -11.62 19.99 -18.60
N GLY A 84 -10.60 20.20 -17.76
CA GLY A 84 -10.09 21.54 -17.45
C GLY A 84 -9.59 22.31 -18.67
N LEU A 85 -9.06 21.61 -19.68
CA LEU A 85 -8.69 22.23 -20.95
C LEU A 85 -9.90 22.55 -21.85
N ILE A 86 -11.01 21.83 -21.71
CA ILE A 86 -12.24 22.04 -22.50
C ILE A 86 -13.15 23.10 -21.84
N ALA A 87 -13.08 23.22 -20.52
CA ALA A 87 -13.91 24.08 -19.68
C ALA A 87 -13.07 24.70 -18.53
N PRO A 88 -12.14 25.63 -18.84
CA PRO A 88 -11.18 26.16 -17.87
C PRO A 88 -11.81 26.97 -16.73
N THR A 89 -13.00 27.52 -16.95
CA THR A 89 -13.75 28.29 -15.94
C THR A 89 -14.62 27.42 -15.03
N ASP A 90 -14.95 26.19 -15.46
CA ASP A 90 -15.81 25.27 -14.69
C ASP A 90 -14.96 24.26 -13.93
N ARG A 91 -14.48 24.65 -12.75
CA ARG A 91 -13.75 23.73 -11.84
C ARG A 91 -14.69 22.76 -11.13
N THR A 92 -15.92 23.21 -10.90
CA THR A 92 -16.92 22.52 -10.08
C THR A 92 -17.36 21.20 -10.69
N THR A 93 -17.57 21.13 -11.99
CA THR A 93 -18.07 19.92 -12.65
C THR A 93 -17.05 18.78 -12.64
N GLY A 94 -15.76 19.08 -12.86
CA GLY A 94 -14.69 18.07 -12.81
C GLY A 94 -14.50 17.49 -11.41
N MET A 95 -14.58 18.35 -10.38
CA MET A 95 -14.54 17.93 -8.98
C MET A 95 -15.78 17.12 -8.60
N ALA A 96 -16.98 17.60 -8.99
CA ALA A 96 -18.24 16.92 -8.71
C ALA A 96 -18.29 15.53 -9.36
N ALA A 97 -17.75 15.37 -10.57
CA ALA A 97 -17.67 14.06 -11.22
C ALA A 97 -16.86 13.04 -10.40
N VAL A 98 -15.68 13.44 -9.92
CA VAL A 98 -14.84 12.58 -9.06
C VAL A 98 -15.48 12.36 -7.69
N ALA A 99 -16.10 13.39 -7.10
CA ALA A 99 -16.80 13.27 -5.83
C ALA A 99 -18.00 12.30 -5.92
N VAL A 100 -18.83 12.43 -6.95
CA VAL A 100 -19.97 11.53 -7.21
C VAL A 100 -19.48 10.11 -7.47
N GLY A 101 -18.46 9.94 -8.32
CA GLY A 101 -17.87 8.62 -8.57
C GLY A 101 -17.30 7.98 -7.29
N SER A 102 -16.65 8.78 -6.44
CA SER A 102 -16.13 8.33 -5.15
C SER A 102 -17.28 7.93 -4.21
N LEU A 103 -18.34 8.74 -4.09
CA LEU A 103 -19.49 8.46 -3.23
C LEU A 103 -20.22 7.17 -3.65
N VAL A 104 -20.44 6.99 -4.95
CA VAL A 104 -21.02 5.74 -5.49
C VAL A 104 -20.10 4.56 -5.20
N GLY A 105 -18.79 4.71 -5.43
CA GLY A 105 -17.80 3.68 -5.12
C GLY A 105 -17.76 3.31 -3.63
N VAL A 106 -17.75 4.30 -2.74
CA VAL A 106 -17.81 4.12 -1.27
C VAL A 106 -19.09 3.38 -0.88
N ALA A 107 -20.25 3.75 -1.44
CA ALA A 107 -21.50 3.06 -1.17
C ALA A 107 -21.46 1.57 -1.57
N LEU A 108 -20.71 1.20 -2.61
CA LEU A 108 -20.53 -0.19 -3.05
C LEU A 108 -19.52 -0.97 -2.17
N VAL A 109 -18.53 -0.29 -1.61
CA VAL A 109 -17.47 -0.90 -0.78
C VAL A 109 -17.94 -1.08 0.66
N GLY A 110 -18.73 -0.14 1.16
CA GLY A 110 -19.08 0.01 2.57
C GLY A 110 -18.52 1.32 3.11
N LEU A 111 -19.30 1.98 3.98
CA LEU A 111 -18.90 3.23 4.61
C LEU A 111 -17.89 2.95 5.73
N SER A 112 -16.73 3.58 5.63
CA SER A 112 -15.72 3.60 6.68
C SER A 112 -15.04 4.98 6.72
N TYR A 113 -14.43 5.37 7.82
CA TYR A 113 -13.77 6.68 7.90
C TYR A 113 -12.57 6.75 6.94
N GLU A 114 -11.87 5.64 6.70
CA GLU A 114 -10.75 5.56 5.75
C GLU A 114 -11.23 5.82 4.32
N THR A 115 -12.33 5.16 3.92
CA THR A 115 -12.90 5.33 2.57
C THR A 115 -13.43 6.75 2.36
N ILE A 116 -13.94 7.40 3.42
CA ILE A 116 -14.35 8.81 3.40
C ILE A 116 -13.13 9.73 3.25
N ILE A 117 -12.05 9.52 4.00
CA ILE A 117 -10.82 10.32 3.90
C ILE A 117 -10.20 10.19 2.50
N VAL A 118 -10.15 8.97 1.96
CA VAL A 118 -9.63 8.72 0.60
C VAL A 118 -10.54 9.35 -0.47
N ALA A 119 -11.87 9.31 -0.30
CA ALA A 119 -12.81 9.99 -1.19
C ALA A 119 -12.65 11.52 -1.17
N ALA A 120 -12.45 12.11 0.01
CA ALA A 120 -12.13 13.52 0.14
C ALA A 120 -10.80 13.87 -0.55
N GLY A 121 -9.78 13.01 -0.39
CA GLY A 121 -8.51 13.12 -1.09
C GLY A 121 -8.66 13.10 -2.61
N ALA A 122 -9.46 12.17 -3.16
CA ALA A 122 -9.72 12.08 -4.60
C ALA A 122 -10.41 13.34 -5.15
N ALA A 123 -11.40 13.89 -4.44
CA ALA A 123 -12.04 15.14 -4.82
C ALA A 123 -11.07 16.34 -4.77
N ALA A 124 -10.24 16.43 -3.72
CA ALA A 124 -9.21 17.45 -3.61
C ALA A 124 -8.19 17.34 -4.75
N SER A 125 -7.73 16.13 -5.07
CA SER A 125 -6.84 15.87 -6.21
C SER A 125 -7.44 16.36 -7.53
N ALA A 126 -8.72 16.10 -7.79
CA ALA A 126 -9.40 16.57 -9.00
C ALA A 126 -9.39 18.11 -9.11
N TYR A 127 -9.60 18.81 -7.98
CA TYR A 127 -9.51 20.26 -7.92
C TYR A 127 -8.10 20.77 -8.28
N PHE A 128 -7.05 20.19 -7.69
CA PHE A 128 -5.67 20.57 -7.96
C PHE A 128 -5.23 20.27 -9.40
N VAL A 129 -5.67 19.14 -9.97
CA VAL A 129 -5.37 18.77 -11.36
C VAL A 129 -5.97 19.77 -12.33
N HIS A 130 -7.25 20.13 -12.15
CA HIS A 130 -7.93 21.10 -13.00
C HIS A 130 -7.22 22.46 -12.96
N GLY A 131 -6.95 23.00 -11.77
CA GLY A 131 -6.25 24.27 -11.63
C GLY A 131 -4.84 24.24 -12.26
N SER A 132 -4.06 23.20 -11.97
CA SER A 132 -2.68 23.09 -12.42
C SER A 132 -2.56 22.93 -13.94
N VAL A 133 -3.49 22.25 -14.61
CA VAL A 133 -3.41 22.05 -16.07
C VAL A 133 -3.80 23.32 -16.82
N VAL A 134 -4.78 24.08 -16.32
CA VAL A 134 -5.21 25.36 -16.90
C VAL A 134 -4.09 26.39 -16.82
N ASP A 135 -3.46 26.52 -15.64
CA ASP A 135 -2.33 27.43 -15.43
C ASP A 135 -1.13 27.05 -16.28
N ALA A 136 -0.83 25.75 -16.38
CA ALA A 136 0.23 25.24 -17.22
C ALA A 136 -0.05 25.62 -18.68
N TYR A 137 -1.24 25.37 -19.22
CA TYR A 137 -1.57 25.63 -20.62
C TYR A 137 -1.52 27.12 -20.99
N ARG A 138 -2.02 28.01 -20.13
CA ARG A 138 -2.00 29.46 -20.37
C ARG A 138 -0.60 30.04 -20.57
N LYS A 139 0.43 29.47 -19.94
CA LYS A 139 1.76 30.09 -19.83
C LYS A 139 2.77 29.75 -20.93
N GLU A 140 2.51 28.78 -21.80
CA GLU A 140 3.58 28.20 -22.64
C GLU A 140 2.93 27.61 -23.94
N THR A 141 3.57 27.66 -25.11
CA THR A 141 2.78 27.70 -26.37
C THR A 141 2.77 26.46 -27.25
N LYS A 142 3.66 25.45 -27.15
CA LYS A 142 3.68 24.38 -28.19
C LYS A 142 4.09 22.96 -27.77
N TRP A 143 4.51 22.69 -26.54
CA TRP A 143 5.12 21.40 -26.14
C TRP A 143 4.39 20.74 -24.95
N LYS A 144 3.08 20.45 -25.04
CA LYS A 144 2.27 20.55 -23.80
C LYS A 144 1.30 19.46 -23.40
N ASN A 145 0.81 18.62 -24.32
CA ASN A 145 -0.38 17.83 -23.99
C ASN A 145 -0.02 16.67 -23.04
N TYR A 146 1.01 15.89 -23.39
CA TYR A 146 1.53 14.83 -22.52
C TYR A 146 2.12 15.40 -21.22
N LYS A 147 3.12 16.29 -21.34
CA LYS A 147 3.84 16.83 -20.17
C LYS A 147 2.92 17.62 -19.22
N GLY A 148 2.00 18.43 -19.75
CA GLY A 148 1.08 19.22 -18.94
C GLY A 148 0.09 18.36 -18.16
N VAL A 149 -0.51 17.36 -18.80
CA VAL A 149 -1.42 16.42 -18.13
C VAL A 149 -0.66 15.54 -17.14
N SER A 150 0.48 14.98 -17.52
CA SER A 150 1.34 14.19 -16.62
C SER A 150 1.72 14.99 -15.37
N HIS A 151 2.15 16.25 -15.53
CA HIS A 151 2.53 17.08 -14.39
C HIS A 151 1.33 17.42 -13.49
N ALA A 152 0.19 17.78 -14.08
CA ALA A 152 -1.02 18.10 -13.34
C ALA A 152 -1.52 16.88 -12.54
N VAL A 153 -1.65 15.71 -13.20
CA VAL A 153 -2.04 14.45 -12.56
C VAL A 153 -1.02 14.04 -11.51
N GLY A 154 0.27 14.21 -11.78
CA GLY A 154 1.33 13.93 -10.81
C GLY A 154 1.20 14.75 -9.52
N ARG A 155 0.80 16.02 -9.60
CA ARG A 155 0.49 16.84 -8.41
C ARG A 155 -0.78 16.38 -7.71
N GLY A 156 -1.83 16.05 -8.47
CA GLY A 156 -3.06 15.48 -7.91
C GLY A 156 -2.82 14.19 -7.14
N LEU A 157 -1.99 13.29 -7.68
CA LEU A 157 -1.64 12.04 -7.03
C LEU A 157 -0.82 12.23 -5.74
N ILE A 158 0.03 13.27 -5.66
CA ILE A 158 0.72 13.61 -4.39
C ILE A 158 -0.32 14.00 -3.33
N VAL A 159 -1.30 14.85 -3.69
CA VAL A 159 -2.38 15.23 -2.77
C VAL A 159 -3.13 13.99 -2.29
N LEU A 160 -3.50 13.09 -3.20
CA LEU A 160 -4.18 11.84 -2.83
C LEU A 160 -3.31 10.99 -1.89
N ASN A 161 -2.01 10.90 -2.16
CA ASN A 161 -1.08 10.12 -1.37
C ASN A 161 -1.00 10.62 0.08
N VAL A 162 -1.03 11.95 0.29
CA VAL A 162 -1.10 12.55 1.63
C VAL A 162 -2.39 12.14 2.36
N PHE A 163 -3.53 12.14 1.68
CA PHE A 163 -4.80 11.70 2.29
C PHE A 163 -4.80 10.20 2.62
N ILE A 164 -4.20 9.36 1.76
CA ILE A 164 -4.05 7.92 2.03
C ILE A 164 -3.13 7.70 3.22
N ALA A 165 -2.01 8.40 3.32
CA ALA A 165 -1.12 8.31 4.47
C ALA A 165 -1.83 8.74 5.78
N ALA A 166 -2.64 9.81 5.72
CA ALA A 166 -3.45 10.24 6.86
C ALA A 166 -4.53 9.20 7.24
N ALA A 167 -5.19 8.59 6.26
CA ALA A 167 -6.15 7.51 6.50
C ALA A 167 -5.49 6.28 7.14
N SER A 168 -4.31 5.88 6.64
CA SER A 168 -3.52 4.78 7.20
C SER A 168 -3.06 5.07 8.63
N LEU A 169 -2.64 6.32 8.91
CA LEU A 169 -2.24 6.72 10.26
C LEU A 169 -3.43 6.69 11.23
N ALA A 170 -4.60 7.19 10.80
CA ALA A 170 -5.82 7.12 11.58
C ALA A 170 -6.23 5.66 11.85
N MET A 171 -6.03 4.76 10.88
CA MET A 171 -6.32 3.33 11.02
C MET A 171 -5.41 2.64 12.01
N VAL A 172 -4.10 2.90 11.95
CA VAL A 172 -3.14 2.38 12.93
C VAL A 172 -3.48 2.92 14.32
N ALA A 173 -3.74 4.22 14.45
CA ALA A 173 -4.07 4.83 15.74
C ALA A 173 -5.38 4.32 16.34
N ALA A 174 -6.40 4.04 15.52
CA ALA A 174 -7.71 3.58 15.98
C ALA A 174 -7.74 2.09 16.37
N ASN A 175 -6.81 1.27 15.86
CA ASN A 175 -6.80 -0.18 16.06
C ASN A 175 -5.45 -0.67 16.63
N ILE A 176 -4.70 0.20 17.31
CA ILE A 176 -3.34 -0.12 17.77
C ILE A 176 -3.34 -1.33 18.72
N ASP A 177 -4.30 -1.39 19.65
CA ASP A 177 -4.45 -2.47 20.62
C ASP A 177 -4.70 -3.83 19.92
N ASP A 178 -5.52 -3.84 18.86
CA ASP A 178 -5.79 -5.05 18.06
C ASP A 178 -4.55 -5.50 17.29
N TYR A 179 -3.77 -4.57 16.76
CA TYR A 179 -2.52 -4.87 16.05
C TYR A 179 -1.42 -5.36 16.98
N GLU A 180 -1.30 -4.78 18.18
CA GLU A 180 -0.38 -5.24 19.23
C GLU A 180 -0.75 -6.64 19.71
N ALA A 181 -2.04 -6.94 19.87
CA ALA A 181 -2.53 -8.27 20.20
C ALA A 181 -2.23 -9.30 19.09
N LEU A 182 -2.47 -8.95 17.83
CA LEU A 182 -2.15 -9.80 16.67
C LEU A 182 -0.66 -10.08 16.56
N ALA A 183 0.18 -9.06 16.71
CA ALA A 183 1.62 -9.21 16.60
C ALA A 183 2.18 -10.00 17.78
N SER A 184 1.68 -9.77 18.99
CA SER A 184 2.02 -10.57 20.18
C SER A 184 1.63 -12.04 20.01
N ALA A 185 0.45 -12.33 19.45
CA ALA A 185 0.01 -13.69 19.16
C ALA A 185 0.92 -14.38 18.13
N GLU A 186 1.33 -13.67 17.07
CA GLU A 186 2.22 -14.23 16.04
C GLU A 186 3.65 -14.45 16.56
N ILE A 187 4.15 -13.53 17.41
CA ILE A 187 5.43 -13.71 18.11
C ILE A 187 5.38 -14.89 19.06
N GLN A 188 4.31 -15.02 19.86
CA GLN A 188 4.13 -16.15 20.76
C GLN A 188 4.06 -17.46 19.98
N LYS A 189 3.39 -17.48 18.84
CA LYS A 189 3.34 -18.66 17.96
C LYS A 189 4.72 -18.99 17.38
N GLY A 190 5.48 -17.97 16.98
CA GLY A 190 6.86 -18.11 16.52
C GLY A 190 7.80 -18.59 17.63
N SER A 191 7.71 -18.05 18.85
CA SER A 191 8.56 -18.43 19.97
C SER A 191 8.20 -19.79 20.56
N GLN A 192 6.91 -20.14 20.63
CA GLN A 192 6.45 -21.48 21.02
C GLN A 192 6.94 -22.56 20.05
N SER A 193 7.09 -22.25 18.75
CA SER A 193 7.66 -23.18 17.76
C SER A 193 9.16 -23.47 17.97
N VAL A 194 9.88 -22.58 18.67
CA VAL A 194 11.31 -22.73 18.97
C VAL A 194 11.54 -23.42 20.32
N PHE A 195 10.53 -23.47 21.22
CA PHE A 195 10.71 -23.91 22.61
C PHE A 195 9.60 -24.84 23.15
N SER A 196 8.83 -25.51 22.30
CA SER A 196 7.75 -26.39 22.78
C SER A 196 8.28 -27.59 23.60
N GLU A 197 7.52 -28.01 24.61
CA GLU A 197 7.81 -29.22 25.40
C GLU A 197 7.76 -30.51 24.56
N ASP A 198 7.21 -30.43 23.34
CA ASP A 198 7.02 -31.53 22.40
C ASP A 198 8.16 -31.66 21.37
N LEU A 199 9.24 -30.88 21.49
CA LEU A 199 10.39 -31.00 20.61
C LEU A 199 11.04 -32.38 20.74
N THR A 200 11.17 -33.10 19.63
CA THR A 200 11.92 -34.36 19.59
C THR A 200 13.39 -34.11 19.89
N ASP A 201 14.11 -35.14 20.37
CA ASP A 201 15.54 -35.01 20.68
C ASP A 201 16.35 -34.50 19.46
N GLU A 202 15.97 -34.90 18.26
CA GLU A 202 16.57 -34.44 16.99
C GLU A 202 16.35 -32.94 16.75
N GLN A 203 15.18 -32.41 17.09
CA GLN A 203 14.87 -30.98 16.97
C GLN A 203 15.63 -30.15 18.01
N VAL A 204 15.76 -30.67 19.24
CA VAL A 204 16.56 -30.03 20.28
C VAL A 204 18.04 -29.95 19.87
N VAL A 205 18.60 -31.01 19.30
CA VAL A 205 19.99 -31.03 18.79
C VAL A 205 20.18 -30.07 17.61
N ALA A 206 19.17 -29.89 16.75
CA ALA A 206 19.22 -28.94 15.65
C ALA A 206 19.25 -27.47 16.09
N LEU A 207 18.74 -27.16 17.29
CA LEU A 207 18.74 -25.82 17.88
C LEU A 207 20.05 -25.48 18.62
N MET A 208 20.90 -26.49 18.89
CA MET A 208 22.18 -26.26 19.56
C MET A 208 23.14 -25.46 18.68
N ALA A 209 23.84 -24.50 19.28
CA ALA A 209 24.95 -23.84 18.60
C ALA A 209 26.01 -24.88 18.18
N PRO A 210 26.72 -24.68 17.05
CA PRO A 210 27.68 -25.66 16.51
C PRO A 210 28.69 -26.17 17.54
N SER A 211 29.22 -25.26 18.36
CA SER A 211 30.18 -25.57 19.44
C SER A 211 29.60 -26.38 20.61
N VAL A 212 28.27 -26.34 20.79
CA VAL A 212 27.55 -27.12 21.80
C VAL A 212 27.22 -28.51 21.25
N ARG A 213 26.85 -28.58 19.97
CA ARG A 213 26.60 -29.85 19.26
C ARG A 213 27.84 -30.74 19.18
N GLU A 214 29.00 -30.16 18.88
CA GLU A 214 30.28 -30.91 18.89
C GLU A 214 30.58 -31.54 20.25
N ARG A 215 30.21 -30.86 21.35
CA ARG A 215 30.36 -31.40 22.71
C ARG A 215 29.32 -32.48 22.99
N TYR A 216 28.08 -32.29 22.54
CA TYR A 216 27.01 -33.27 22.67
C TYR A 216 27.33 -34.58 21.94
N ASP A 217 27.87 -34.50 20.72
CA ASP A 217 28.18 -35.68 19.90
C ASP A 217 29.28 -36.56 20.55
N ALA A 218 30.17 -35.96 21.33
CA ALA A 218 31.27 -36.61 22.06
C ALA A 218 30.86 -37.27 23.40
N LEU A 219 29.61 -37.11 23.84
CA LEU A 219 29.11 -37.70 25.09
C LEU A 219 28.68 -39.17 24.91
N SER A 220 28.70 -39.94 26.01
CA SER A 220 28.08 -41.27 26.05
C SER A 220 26.54 -41.17 25.99
N ASP A 221 25.84 -42.25 25.66
CA ASP A 221 24.38 -42.23 25.49
C ASP A 221 23.63 -41.82 26.76
N GLU A 222 24.11 -42.26 27.93
CA GLU A 222 23.57 -41.85 29.24
C GLU A 222 23.81 -40.35 29.51
N GLN A 223 24.99 -39.84 29.13
CA GLN A 223 25.34 -38.43 29.26
C GLN A 223 24.56 -37.55 28.27
N LYS A 224 24.24 -38.06 27.08
CA LYS A 224 23.41 -37.36 26.08
C LYS A 224 21.98 -37.17 26.59
N GLN A 225 21.39 -38.19 27.19
CA GLN A 225 20.04 -38.10 27.77
C GLN A 225 19.99 -37.11 28.94
N GLN A 226 21.02 -37.11 29.81
CA GLN A 226 21.13 -36.13 30.88
C GLN A 226 21.32 -34.70 30.32
N PHE A 227 22.19 -34.54 29.32
CA PHE A 227 22.43 -33.25 28.67
C PHE A 227 21.17 -32.68 28.01
N LEU A 228 20.39 -33.50 27.32
CA LEU A 228 19.11 -33.08 26.73
C LEU A 228 18.10 -32.65 27.79
N THR A 229 18.08 -33.34 28.93
CA THR A 229 17.20 -33.00 30.07
C THR A 229 17.59 -31.66 30.68
N ASP A 230 18.88 -31.44 30.95
CA ASP A 230 19.40 -30.20 31.52
C ASP A 230 19.25 -29.03 30.54
N TYR A 231 19.50 -29.28 29.24
CA TYR A 231 19.34 -28.29 28.19
C TYR A 231 17.86 -27.89 28.01
N ARG A 232 16.93 -28.84 28.05
CA ARG A 232 15.48 -28.55 28.06
C ARG A 232 15.05 -27.74 29.28
N ALA A 233 15.59 -28.03 30.46
CA ALA A 233 15.31 -27.27 31.68
C ALA A 233 15.82 -25.82 31.57
N LEU A 234 17.05 -25.63 31.05
CA LEU A 234 17.64 -24.31 30.80
C LEU A 234 16.82 -23.52 29.77
N LEU A 235 16.34 -24.18 28.71
CA LEU A 235 15.45 -23.58 27.73
C LEU A 235 14.13 -23.12 28.36
N LYS A 236 13.52 -23.91 29.24
CA LYS A 236 12.30 -23.52 29.99
C LYS A 236 12.54 -22.32 30.90
N GLU A 237 13.67 -22.29 31.61
CA GLU A 237 14.05 -21.19 32.50
C GLU A 237 14.32 -19.90 31.71
N THR A 238 15.02 -20.00 30.57
CA THR A 238 15.24 -18.87 29.65
C THR A 238 13.93 -18.38 29.04
N THR A 239 12.95 -19.26 28.86
CA THR A 239 11.59 -18.91 28.40
C THR A 239 10.82 -18.12 29.46
N ALA A 240 11.07 -18.37 30.75
CA ALA A 240 10.43 -17.64 31.85
C ALA A 240 11.00 -16.21 32.06
N GLU A 241 12.25 -15.94 31.66
CA GLU A 241 12.86 -14.59 31.64
C GLU A 241 12.52 -13.75 30.40
N GLN A 242 11.67 -14.27 29.49
CA GLN A 242 11.24 -13.58 28.27
C GLN A 242 10.50 -12.23 28.39
N PRO A 243 9.90 -11.78 29.53
CA PRO A 243 9.12 -10.54 29.56
C PRO A 243 9.87 -9.32 29.02
N ARG A 244 11.19 -9.24 29.24
CA ARG A 244 12.04 -8.13 28.75
C ARG A 244 12.29 -8.15 27.25
N LEU A 245 12.31 -9.35 26.64
CA LEU A 245 12.40 -9.50 25.19
C LEU A 245 11.05 -9.17 24.54
N THR A 246 9.94 -9.50 25.21
CA THR A 246 8.58 -9.16 24.79
C THR A 246 8.38 -7.65 24.74
N ASP A 247 8.76 -6.91 25.79
CA ASP A 247 8.66 -5.44 25.84
C ASP A 247 9.46 -4.75 24.72
N SER A 248 10.63 -5.30 24.37
CA SER A 248 11.49 -4.75 23.32
C SER A 248 10.95 -5.04 21.93
N LEU A 249 10.39 -6.25 21.71
CA LEU A 249 9.72 -6.60 20.45
C LEU A 249 8.43 -5.81 20.26
N GLU A 250 7.64 -5.63 21.32
CA GLU A 250 6.38 -4.89 21.29
C GLU A 250 6.62 -3.43 20.86
N ARG A 251 7.59 -2.74 21.47
CA ARG A 251 7.98 -1.39 21.02
C ARG A 251 8.46 -1.33 19.58
N LEU A 252 9.16 -2.37 19.13
CA LEU A 252 9.66 -2.49 17.77
C LEU A 252 8.46 -2.62 16.80
N ILE A 253 7.49 -3.48 17.11
CA ILE A 253 6.23 -3.63 16.35
C ILE A 253 5.46 -2.31 16.31
N THR A 254 5.21 -1.66 17.45
CA THR A 254 4.48 -0.39 17.51
C THR A 254 5.17 0.66 16.64
N THR A 255 6.49 0.74 16.67
CA THR A 255 7.28 1.61 15.79
C THR A 255 7.07 1.27 14.31
N TYR A 256 7.03 0.00 13.94
CA TYR A 256 6.76 -0.44 12.57
C TYR A 256 5.32 -0.17 12.12
N LEU A 257 4.34 -0.34 13.00
CA LEU A 257 2.94 0.01 12.71
C LEU A 257 2.82 1.50 12.40
N TYR A 258 3.44 2.38 13.21
CA TYR A 258 3.50 3.82 12.92
C TYR A 258 4.36 4.19 11.71
N ALA A 259 5.29 3.32 11.28
CA ALA A 259 6.03 3.49 10.03
C ALA A 259 5.24 3.06 8.78
N THR A 260 4.14 2.30 8.94
CA THR A 260 3.32 1.80 7.82
C THR A 260 2.82 2.91 6.88
N PRO A 261 2.31 4.07 7.38
CA PRO A 261 1.93 5.19 6.52
C PRO A 261 3.09 5.71 5.64
N LEU A 262 4.33 5.72 6.15
CA LEU A 262 5.51 6.14 5.39
C LEU A 262 5.85 5.14 4.29
N VAL A 263 5.76 3.84 4.59
CA VAL A 263 5.97 2.77 3.59
C VAL A 263 4.91 2.87 2.50
N VAL A 264 3.63 2.96 2.86
CA VAL A 264 2.51 3.14 1.91
C VAL A 264 2.75 4.39 1.05
N PHE A 265 3.11 5.51 1.67
CA PHE A 265 3.40 6.74 0.95
C PHE A 265 4.55 6.57 -0.06
N GLY A 266 5.67 5.98 0.36
CA GLY A 266 6.84 5.75 -0.49
C GLY A 266 6.57 4.79 -1.65
N THR A 267 5.78 3.74 -1.41
CA THR A 267 5.34 2.81 -2.45
C THR A 267 4.46 3.50 -3.49
N LEU A 268 3.45 4.26 -3.04
CA LEU A 268 2.56 4.99 -3.94
C LEU A 268 3.29 6.09 -4.71
N GLU A 269 4.30 6.72 -4.10
CA GLU A 269 5.14 7.71 -4.75
C GLU A 269 6.05 7.09 -5.83
N SER A 270 6.56 5.89 -5.57
CA SER A 270 7.30 5.08 -6.56
C SER A 270 6.39 4.69 -7.73
N LEU A 271 5.17 4.22 -7.46
CA LEU A 271 4.18 3.90 -8.50
C LEU A 271 3.79 5.15 -9.31
N ARG A 272 3.61 6.30 -8.64
CA ARG A 272 3.30 7.58 -9.26
C ARG A 272 4.36 7.96 -10.29
N SER A 273 5.63 7.96 -9.88
CA SER A 273 6.77 8.38 -10.70
C SER A 273 7.06 7.42 -11.85
N LEU A 274 7.00 6.11 -11.61
CA LEU A 274 7.37 5.09 -12.59
C LEU A 274 6.26 4.77 -13.61
N LEU A 275 4.99 4.83 -13.20
CA LEU A 275 3.90 4.27 -13.98
C LEU A 275 2.72 5.24 -14.17
N LEU A 276 2.11 5.70 -13.06
CA LEU A 276 0.78 6.29 -13.10
C LEU A 276 0.72 7.61 -13.87
N VAL A 277 1.74 8.46 -13.70
CA VAL A 277 1.85 9.76 -14.39
C VAL A 277 2.05 9.59 -15.89
N HIS A 278 2.72 8.51 -16.31
CA HIS A 278 3.02 8.22 -17.71
C HIS A 278 1.76 7.67 -18.41
N ILE A 279 1.05 6.75 -17.76
CA ILE A 279 -0.26 6.26 -18.24
C ILE A 279 -1.24 7.42 -18.44
N ALA A 280 -1.36 8.31 -17.43
CA ALA A 280 -2.27 9.45 -17.50
C ALA A 280 -1.93 10.41 -18.66
N GLY A 281 -0.65 10.73 -18.84
CA GLY A 281 -0.19 11.55 -19.96
C GLY A 281 -0.50 10.92 -21.31
N LEU A 282 -0.20 9.62 -21.47
CA LEU A 282 -0.45 8.88 -22.72
C LEU A 282 -1.94 8.81 -23.05
N ALA A 283 -2.81 8.56 -22.05
CA ALA A 283 -4.25 8.46 -22.24
C ALA A 283 -4.89 9.76 -22.74
N ALA A 284 -4.35 10.92 -22.35
CA ALA A 284 -4.88 12.22 -22.76
C ALA A 284 -4.45 12.65 -24.17
N VAL A 285 -3.34 12.13 -24.70
CA VAL A 285 -2.76 12.55 -25.99
C VAL A 285 -3.72 12.36 -27.18
N PRO A 286 -4.38 11.20 -27.37
CA PRO A 286 -5.29 11.00 -28.51
C PRO A 286 -6.47 11.97 -28.51
N VAL A 287 -7.02 12.28 -27.33
CA VAL A 287 -8.18 13.17 -27.17
C VAL A 287 -7.80 14.60 -27.52
N LEU A 288 -6.64 15.07 -27.03
CA LEU A 288 -6.17 16.44 -27.29
C LEU A 288 -5.72 16.63 -28.74
N ARG A 289 -5.02 15.65 -29.34
CA ARG A 289 -4.64 15.67 -30.77
C ARG A 289 -5.85 15.65 -31.70
N ARG A 290 -6.96 15.03 -31.30
CA ARG A 290 -8.20 15.04 -32.08
C ARG A 290 -8.77 16.46 -32.14
N ARG A 291 -8.80 17.16 -31.00
CA ARG A 291 -9.27 18.55 -30.92
C ARG A 291 -8.44 19.52 -31.77
N GLU A 292 -7.12 19.43 -31.68
CA GLU A 292 -6.20 20.26 -32.49
C GLU A 292 -6.45 20.06 -33.99
N ARG A 293 -6.67 18.81 -34.43
CA ARG A 293 -6.97 18.49 -35.83
C ARG A 293 -8.30 19.05 -36.33
N PHE A 294 -9.29 19.24 -35.46
CA PHE A 294 -10.61 19.79 -35.82
C PHE A 294 -10.72 21.31 -35.62
N GLY A 295 -9.60 22.01 -35.37
CA GLY A 295 -9.59 23.47 -35.22
C GLY A 295 -10.37 23.99 -34.00
N LEU A 296 -10.74 23.10 -33.08
CA LEU A 296 -11.37 23.45 -31.81
C LEU A 296 -10.29 24.07 -30.92
N LYS A 297 -10.21 25.40 -30.90
CA LYS A 297 -9.30 26.12 -30.02
C LYS A 297 -9.57 25.72 -28.57
N ILE A 298 -8.48 25.49 -27.83
CA ILE A 298 -8.50 25.46 -26.38
C ILE A 298 -8.61 26.93 -25.98
N ASP A 299 -9.79 27.36 -25.53
CA ASP A 299 -10.00 28.73 -25.07
C ASP A 299 -9.09 28.95 -23.85
N GLY A 300 -8.09 29.82 -24.01
CA GLY A 300 -7.16 30.21 -22.94
C GLY A 300 -7.74 31.30 -22.06
#